data_AF-A0A357ZVY6-F1
#
_entry.id   AF-A0A357ZVY6-F1
#
_cell.length_a   1.000
_cell.length_b   1.000
_cell.length_c   1.000
_cell.angle_alpha   90.00
_cell.angle_beta   90.00
_cell.angle_gamma   90.00
#
_symmetry.space_group_name_H-M   'P 1'
#
loop_
_entity.id
_entity.type
_entity.pdbx_description
1 polymer ?
#
loop_
_entity_poly.entity_id
_entity_poly.type
_entity_poly.pdbx_seq_one_letter_code
_entity_poly.pdbx_strand_id
1 'polypeptide(L)'
;EFLTKFPQVPADAVAAAKTSMAAAIIVASQAPDEVKQLFETAASDSFMQGMRLACFVCAGVALVGSIAAFVFLPDLESQEAPHPGEWPELEDA
;
A
#
# COMPACT_ATOMS: atom_id res chain seq x y z
N GLU A 1 -1.53 0.49 -29.28
CA GLU A 1 -0.68 -0.51 -29.95
C GLU A 1 -0.75 -1.93 -29.35
N PHE A 2 -0.86 -2.10 -28.02
CA PHE A 2 -1.00 -3.44 -27.41
C PHE A 2 -2.34 -4.15 -27.71
N LEU A 3 -3.44 -3.40 -27.86
CA LEU A 3 -4.77 -3.95 -28.13
C LEU A 3 -4.94 -4.55 -29.54
N THR A 4 -4.14 -4.08 -30.50
CA THR A 4 -4.09 -4.63 -31.87
C THR A 4 -3.38 -5.98 -31.94
N LYS A 5 -2.63 -6.38 -30.88
CA LYS A 5 -1.86 -7.63 -30.85
C LYS A 5 -2.66 -8.81 -30.26
N PHE A 6 -3.78 -8.54 -29.60
CA PHE A 6 -4.66 -9.55 -29.00
C PHE A 6 -6.12 -9.36 -29.44
N PRO A 7 -6.46 -9.64 -30.72
CA PRO A 7 -7.82 -9.45 -31.26
C PRO A 7 -8.91 -10.31 -30.59
N GLN A 8 -8.50 -11.25 -29.72
CA GLN A 8 -9.36 -12.21 -29.02
C GLN A 8 -9.61 -11.87 -27.53
N VAL A 9 -9.06 -10.76 -27.02
CA VAL A 9 -9.33 -10.34 -25.63
C VAL A 9 -10.50 -9.36 -25.63
N PRO A 10 -11.64 -9.68 -24.99
CA PRO A 10 -12.80 -8.80 -24.94
C PRO A 10 -12.43 -7.42 -24.39
N ALA A 11 -12.92 -6.34 -25.02
CA ALA A 11 -12.64 -4.98 -24.57
C ALA A 11 -13.08 -4.73 -23.12
N ASP A 12 -14.17 -5.38 -22.70
CA ASP A 12 -14.69 -5.32 -21.34
C ASP A 12 -13.74 -5.94 -20.30
N ALA A 13 -13.04 -7.03 -20.67
CA ALA A 13 -12.05 -7.67 -19.82
C ALA A 13 -10.85 -6.74 -19.58
N VAL A 14 -10.43 -6.01 -20.62
CA VAL A 14 -9.37 -5.00 -20.50
C VAL A 14 -9.82 -3.81 -19.64
N ALA A 15 -11.05 -3.33 -19.83
CA ALA A 15 -11.59 -2.23 -19.04
C ALA A 15 -11.67 -2.60 -17.55
N ALA A 16 -12.19 -3.79 -17.24
CA ALA A 16 -12.25 -4.31 -15.88
C ALA A 16 -10.86 -4.45 -15.25
N ALA A 17 -9.89 -5.03 -15.97
CA ALA A 17 -8.51 -5.20 -15.49
C ALA A 17 -7.79 -3.87 -15.17
N LYS A 18 -8.16 -2.76 -15.83
CA LYS A 18 -7.55 -1.45 -15.58
C LYS A 18 -8.02 -0.78 -14.29
N THR A 19 -9.15 -1.22 -13.73
CA THR A 19 -9.76 -0.57 -12.57
C THR A 19 -8.92 -0.72 -11.31
N SER A 20 -8.27 -1.88 -11.15
CA SER A 20 -7.37 -2.16 -10.03
C SER A 20 -6.54 -3.41 -10.31
N MET A 21 -5.43 -3.57 -9.57
CA MET A 21 -4.63 -4.81 -9.61
C MET A 21 -5.46 -6.05 -9.27
N ALA A 22 -6.35 -5.97 -8.27
CA ALA A 22 -7.22 -7.07 -7.90
C ALA A 22 -8.17 -7.45 -9.04
N ALA A 23 -8.75 -6.46 -9.73
CA ALA A 23 -9.58 -6.70 -10.90
C ALA A 23 -8.77 -7.30 -12.06
N ALA A 24 -7.50 -6.88 -12.24
CA ALA A 24 -6.61 -7.47 -13.23
C ALA A 24 -6.33 -8.96 -12.96
N ILE A 25 -6.10 -9.34 -11.69
CA ILE A 25 -5.91 -10.75 -11.31
C ILE A 25 -7.19 -11.56 -11.52
N ILE A 26 -8.36 -11.02 -11.17
CA ILE A 26 -9.64 -11.70 -11.40
C ILE A 26 -9.89 -11.94 -12.89
N VAL A 27 -9.58 -10.97 -13.76
CA VAL A 27 -9.68 -11.14 -15.21
C VAL A 27 -8.63 -12.13 -15.73
N ALA A 28 -7.38 -12.07 -15.26
CA ALA A 28 -6.33 -13.01 -15.63
C ALA A 28 -6.67 -14.45 -15.20
N SER A 29 -7.37 -14.62 -14.07
CA SER A 29 -7.76 -15.93 -13.56
C SER A 29 -8.83 -16.65 -14.39
N GLN A 30 -9.53 -15.91 -15.26
CA GLN A 30 -10.51 -16.42 -16.23
C GLN A 30 -9.85 -16.78 -17.58
N ALA A 31 -8.56 -16.50 -17.75
CA ALA A 31 -7.80 -16.91 -18.92
C ALA A 31 -7.49 -18.42 -18.88
N PRO A 32 -7.22 -19.04 -20.04
CA PRO A 32 -6.78 -20.44 -20.09
C PRO A 32 -5.53 -20.69 -19.24
N ASP A 33 -5.46 -21.85 -18.58
CA ASP A 33 -4.47 -22.18 -17.54
C ASP A 33 -3.01 -22.01 -18.01
N GLU A 34 -2.76 -22.16 -19.31
CA GLU A 34 -1.44 -22.05 -19.93
C GLU A 34 -0.82 -20.64 -19.86
N VAL A 35 -1.65 -19.59 -19.82
CA VAL A 35 -1.20 -18.19 -19.77
C VAL A 35 -1.54 -17.49 -18.46
N LYS A 36 -2.45 -18.06 -17.67
CA LYS A 36 -2.94 -17.51 -16.40
C LYS A 36 -1.81 -17.15 -15.43
N GLN A 37 -0.90 -18.09 -15.16
CA GLN A 37 0.24 -17.86 -14.25
C GLN A 37 1.17 -16.75 -14.75
N LEU A 38 1.32 -16.61 -16.07
CA LEU A 38 2.20 -15.62 -16.66
C LEU A 38 1.64 -14.20 -16.47
N PHE A 39 0.34 -14.03 -16.66
CA PHE A 39 -0.35 -12.76 -16.40
C PHE A 39 -0.39 -12.40 -14.92
N GLU A 40 -0.69 -13.37 -14.04
CA GLU A 40 -0.70 -13.16 -12.59
C GLU A 40 0.69 -12.77 -12.06
N THR A 41 1.74 -13.45 -12.51
CA THR A 41 3.13 -13.16 -12.11
C THR A 41 3.56 -11.78 -12.61
N ALA A 42 3.29 -11.45 -13.88
CA ALA A 42 3.67 -10.16 -14.45
C ALA A 42 2.94 -8.98 -13.76
N ALA A 43 1.65 -9.14 -13.46
CA ALA A 43 0.87 -8.13 -12.74
C ALA A 43 1.38 -7.95 -11.31
N SER A 44 1.69 -9.05 -10.62
CA SER A 44 2.22 -9.03 -9.25
C SER A 44 3.60 -8.39 -9.16
N ASP A 45 4.51 -8.74 -10.06
CA ASP A 45 5.87 -8.20 -10.07
C ASP A 45 5.89 -6.68 -10.34
N SER A 46 5.09 -6.25 -11.32
CA SER A 46 4.93 -4.82 -11.65
C SER A 46 4.36 -4.02 -10.48
N PHE A 47 3.38 -4.58 -9.77
CA PHE A 47 2.81 -3.94 -8.57
C PHE A 47 3.81 -3.88 -7.42
N MET A 48 4.53 -4.97 -7.14
CA MET A 48 5.52 -5.02 -6.07
C MET A 48 6.67 -4.04 -6.33
N GLN A 49 7.09 -3.88 -7.58
CA GLN A 49 8.08 -2.89 -7.97
C GLN A 49 7.58 -1.46 -7.69
N GLY A 50 6.33 -1.15 -8.03
CA GLY A 50 5.70 0.14 -7.70
C GLY A 50 5.58 0.38 -6.20
N MET A 51 5.14 -0.63 -5.44
CA MET A 51 5.01 -0.54 -3.98
C MET A 51 6.35 -0.31 -3.29
N ARG A 52 7.43 -0.95 -3.74
CA ARG A 52 8.77 -0.72 -3.17
C ARG A 52 9.21 0.73 -3.34
N LEU A 53 8.99 1.30 -4.52
CA LEU A 53 9.29 2.71 -4.78
C LEU A 53 8.42 3.62 -3.90
N ALA A 54 7.12 3.35 -3.80
CA ALA A 54 6.22 4.12 -2.95
C ALA A 54 6.63 4.08 -1.48
N CYS A 55 6.96 2.90 -0.95
CA CYS A 55 7.48 2.74 0.41
C CYS A 55 8.77 3.55 0.62
N PHE A 56 9.68 3.56 -0.35
CA PHE A 56 10.91 4.34 -0.24
C PHE A 56 10.63 5.84 -0.14
N VAL A 57 9.69 6.34 -0.95
CA VAL A 57 9.25 7.74 -0.89
C VAL A 57 8.59 8.05 0.45
N CYS A 58 7.65 7.21 0.90
CA CYS A 58 6.98 7.39 2.20
C CYS A 58 7.98 7.37 3.37
N ALA A 59 8.96 6.46 3.34
CA ALA A 59 10.04 6.42 4.33
C ALA A 59 10.86 7.71 4.33
N GLY A 60 11.20 8.25 3.15
CA GLY A 60 11.87 9.54 3.02
C GLY A 60 11.05 10.69 3.61
N VAL A 61 9.76 10.76 3.30
CA VAL A 61 8.84 11.78 3.84
C VAL A 61 8.71 11.66 5.36
N ALA A 62 8.58 10.44 5.88
CA ALA A 62 8.51 10.19 7.31
C ALA A 62 9.81 10.60 8.04
N LEU A 63 10.96 10.34 7.44
CA LEU A 63 12.27 10.73 7.99
C LEU A 63 12.40 12.25 8.03
N VAL A 64 12.03 12.94 6.94
CA VAL A 64 12.01 14.42 6.89
C VAL A 64 11.03 14.98 7.91
N GLY A 65 9.83 14.40 8.03
CA GLY A 65 8.84 14.79 9.03
C GLY A 65 9.34 14.59 10.47
N SER A 66 10.04 13.49 10.73
CA SER A 66 10.66 13.22 12.04
C SER A 66 11.76 14.23 12.37
N ILE A 67 12.64 14.55 11.42
CA ILE A 67 13.67 15.58 11.61
C ILE A 67 13.01 16.94 11.84
N ALA A 68 12.01 17.31 11.05
CA ALA A 68 11.30 18.56 11.20
C ALA A 68 10.60 18.64 12.56
N ALA A 69 9.94 17.56 13.00
CA ALA A 69 9.36 17.47 14.33
C ALA A 69 10.44 17.64 15.41
N PHE A 70 11.59 17.00 15.29
CA PHE A 70 12.67 17.12 16.27
C PHE A 70 13.29 18.53 16.32
N VAL A 71 13.36 19.25 15.20
CA VAL A 71 13.92 20.61 15.14
C VAL A 71 12.91 21.68 15.55
N PHE A 72 11.63 21.50 15.20
CA PHE A 72 10.59 22.52 15.39
C PHE A 72 9.67 22.27 16.58
N LEU A 73 9.67 21.09 17.20
CA LEU A 73 8.95 20.93 18.47
C LEU A 73 9.72 21.72 19.54
N PRO A 74 9.08 22.72 20.18
CA PRO A 74 9.60 23.27 21.43
C PRO A 74 9.66 22.14 22.48
N ASP A 75 10.61 22.25 23.40
CA ASP A 75 10.83 21.30 24.50
C ASP A 75 9.53 21.18 25.32
N LEU A 76 8.68 20.23 24.92
CA LEU A 76 7.59 19.75 25.74
C LEU A 76 8.29 18.86 26.74
N GLU A 77 8.67 19.48 27.87
CA GLU A 77 9.10 18.81 29.09
C GLU A 77 8.29 17.52 29.18
N SER A 78 9.01 16.40 29.06
CA SER A 78 8.44 15.05 29.02
C SER A 78 7.36 14.99 30.08
N GLN A 79 6.08 15.07 29.67
CA GLN A 79 5.00 14.82 30.60
C GLN A 79 5.13 13.34 30.89
N GLU A 80 5.89 13.06 31.95
CA GLU A 80 6.16 11.75 32.50
C GLU A 80 4.81 11.05 32.54
N ALA A 81 4.64 10.01 31.72
CA ALA A 81 3.41 9.25 31.73
C ALA A 81 3.13 8.86 33.19
N PRO A 82 1.92 9.11 33.73
CA PRO A 82 1.59 8.82 35.12
C PRO A 82 2.17 7.47 35.50
N HIS A 83 3.02 7.44 36.52
CA HIS A 83 3.70 6.21 36.90
C HIS A 83 2.63 5.14 37.13
N PRO A 84 2.84 3.87 36.69
CA PRO A 84 1.91 2.79 36.94
C PRO A 84 1.81 2.56 38.46
N GLY A 85 0.90 3.30 39.10
CA GLY A 85 0.84 3.53 40.54
C GLY A 85 0.08 4.81 40.95
N GLU A 86 -0.04 5.82 40.07
CA GLU A 86 -0.80 7.06 40.31
C GLU A 86 -2.16 7.08 39.61
N TRP A 87 -2.86 5.94 39.60
CA TRP A 87 -4.28 5.97 39.23
C TRP A 87 -5.00 6.75 40.32
N PRO A 88 -5.64 7.91 40.03
CA PRO A 88 -6.48 8.56 41.01
C PRO A 88 -7.52 7.54 41.43
N GLU A 89 -7.41 7.18 42.70
CA GLU A 89 -8.24 6.25 43.42
C GLU A 89 -9.68 6.25 42.90
N LEU A 90 -10.08 5.11 42.33
CA LEU A 90 -11.48 4.70 42.32
C LEU A 90 -11.93 4.33 43.75
N GLU A 91 -11.47 5.06 44.79
CA GLU A 91 -11.79 4.81 46.22
C GLU A 91 -12.99 5.64 46.71
N ASP A 92 -13.56 6.50 45.86
CA ASP A 92 -14.77 7.27 46.17
C ASP A 92 -16.07 6.68 45.54
N ALA A 93 -16.11 5.37 45.27
CA ALA A 93 -17.30 4.67 44.75
C ALA A 93 -18.07 3.88 45.83
#